data_AF-A0AA88V1M1-F1
#
_entry.id   AF-A0AA88V1M1-F1
#
_cell.length_a   1.000
_cell.length_b   1.000
_cell.length_c   1.000
_cell.angle_alpha   90.00
_cell.angle_beta   90.00
_cell.angle_gamma   90.00
#
_symmetry.space_group_name_H-M   'P 1'
#
loop_
_entity.id
_entity.type
_entity.pdbx_description
1 polymer ?
#
loop_
_entity_poly.entity_id
_entity_poly.type
_entity_poly.pdbx_seq_one_letter_code
_entity_poly.pdbx_strand_id
1 'polypeptide(L)'
;MRNREIPLDLVADILSRMSVKDVLRFRLVDRAFCDLIDSPQFVKLHLMRATARRAEVSLVYQIRSNLYSSDINYLARRTRWFLDCHVPFRRYRYMRFLGSCNGLLLIKLHYFDRSPVLALYNPWTRRVRHLRSSHFARRRYCIMYGLGYDSASEDYKVVEIAQLRLEKSRATRANIYSLTRNSWHEVQAYTDNFKALWPWACEVGGALHNLGWMERCETVQRPGRTIAAFQVGSEEFRFVPLPEHQQDYLDMDVAELGGCLCLACYYRLDSDYRVEVWVMKEYGVVDSWTVLVSFKLPVIEDPISLPVPLAYSVKGDMVLFNCTGTRSFWYDLTRRPDFLDLRECSKQHWWFWPCVCVGSLVPLNGRGRDYDHNAVLLHQPNEEEAQSHWLPPPRRWIKVNCAGDWESHGGTTGVVARDMHGNVLFLKAKKFGCTSAVIAEATALQEAVFAAYTAGALKVMVELDSIDIMTALNSNLLCCDRGGIEPLLVRAMSISSWLKEVSFSYVKRSANQAARWVSCQAKVNAISVGWAARAPPGLEALCLADITPAECLARIEKMHIV
;
A
#
# COMPACT_ATOMS: atom_id res chain seq x y z
N MET A 1 46.23 -9.24 15.96
CA MET A 1 45.62 -7.90 16.14
C MET A 1 44.41 -8.08 17.04
N ARG A 2 44.28 -7.32 18.14
CA ARG A 2 43.10 -7.42 19.03
C ARG A 2 41.87 -6.98 18.24
N ASN A 3 40.86 -7.85 18.15
CA ASN A 3 39.54 -7.53 17.59
C ASN A 3 38.98 -6.35 18.41
N ARG A 4 38.99 -5.14 17.86
CA ARG A 4 38.28 -4.01 18.46
C ARG A 4 36.83 -4.16 18.05
N GLU A 5 36.05 -4.87 18.86
CA GLU A 5 34.60 -4.89 18.72
C GLU A 5 34.06 -3.48 18.92
N ILE A 6 33.25 -3.01 17.98
CA ILE A 6 32.59 -1.70 18.08
C ILE A 6 31.50 -1.83 19.15
N PRO A 7 31.46 -0.93 20.16
CA PRO A 7 30.43 -0.97 21.19
C PRO A 7 29.01 -0.88 20.60
N LEU A 8 28.08 -1.73 21.08
CA LEU A 8 26.71 -1.83 20.54
C LEU A 8 25.88 -0.56 20.71
N ASP A 9 26.18 0.25 21.73
CA ASP A 9 25.62 1.58 21.96
C ASP A 9 26.03 2.57 20.86
N LEU A 10 27.28 2.51 20.39
CA LEU A 10 27.73 3.32 19.25
C LEU A 10 27.06 2.86 17.95
N VAL A 11 26.93 1.53 17.76
CA VAL A 11 26.17 0.96 16.63
C VAL A 11 24.72 1.43 16.68
N ALA A 12 24.07 1.38 17.85
CA ALA A 12 22.70 1.86 18.04
C ALA A 12 22.57 3.35 17.70
N ASP A 13 23.52 4.17 18.13
CA ASP A 13 23.52 5.60 17.81
C ASP A 13 23.66 5.85 16.30
N ILE A 14 24.49 5.08 15.58
CA ILE A 14 24.67 5.21 14.13
C ILE A 14 23.40 4.74 13.40
N LEU A 15 22.96 3.51 13.65
CA LEU A 15 21.83 2.89 12.97
C LEU A 15 20.53 3.66 13.20
N SER A 16 20.32 4.23 14.39
CA SER A 16 19.14 5.05 14.69
C SER A 16 19.10 6.39 13.93
N ARG A 17 20.12 6.71 13.12
CA ARG A 17 20.12 7.85 12.20
C ARG A 17 19.92 7.47 10.73
N MET A 18 19.91 6.18 10.44
CA MET A 18 19.76 5.66 9.09
C MET A 18 18.29 5.46 8.73
N SER A 19 18.05 5.28 7.42
CA SER A 19 16.72 4.98 6.90
C SER A 19 16.23 3.63 7.42
N VAL A 20 14.90 3.44 7.60
CA VAL A 20 14.36 2.14 8.04
C VAL A 20 14.83 1.02 7.10
N LYS A 21 14.86 1.27 5.78
CA LYS A 21 15.29 0.29 4.80
C LYS A 21 16.75 -0.14 5.00
N ASP A 22 17.64 0.81 5.28
CA ASP A 22 19.03 0.49 5.52
C ASP A 22 19.19 -0.25 6.85
N VAL A 23 18.52 0.20 7.92
CA VAL A 23 18.54 -0.48 9.21
C VAL A 23 18.08 -1.93 9.08
N LEU A 24 17.00 -2.20 8.33
CA LEU A 24 16.52 -3.56 8.11
C LEU A 24 17.56 -4.46 7.41
N ARG A 25 18.46 -3.92 6.57
CA ARG A 25 19.56 -4.68 5.96
C ARG A 25 20.61 -5.10 6.99
N PHE A 26 20.86 -4.28 8.02
CA PHE A 26 21.81 -4.60 9.09
C PHE A 26 21.36 -5.74 10.00
N ARG A 27 20.06 -6.08 10.02
CA ARG A 27 19.56 -7.29 10.72
C ARG A 27 20.21 -8.58 10.21
N LEU A 28 20.72 -8.57 8.96
CA LEU A 28 21.32 -9.74 8.31
C LEU A 28 22.83 -9.88 8.58
N VAL A 29 23.45 -8.92 9.28
CA VAL A 29 24.90 -8.90 9.50
C VAL A 29 25.31 -9.90 10.57
N ASP A 30 24.67 -9.85 11.74
CA ASP A 30 24.88 -10.80 12.85
C ASP A 30 23.68 -10.73 13.83
N ARG A 31 23.56 -11.73 14.71
CA ARG A 31 22.53 -11.84 15.74
C ARG A 31 22.50 -10.63 16.67
N ALA A 32 23.65 -10.11 17.10
CA ALA A 32 23.71 -8.94 17.98
C ALA A 32 23.07 -7.69 17.34
N PHE A 33 23.22 -7.50 16.03
CA PHE A 33 22.58 -6.42 15.28
C PHE A 33 21.07 -6.66 15.15
N CYS A 34 20.66 -7.91 14.88
CA CYS A 34 19.23 -8.25 14.82
C CYS A 34 18.55 -8.01 16.17
N ASP A 35 19.13 -8.49 17.26
CA ASP A 35 18.61 -8.33 18.62
C ASP A 35 18.57 -6.85 19.02
N LEU A 36 19.60 -6.07 18.66
CA LEU A 36 19.60 -4.61 18.87
C LEU A 36 18.45 -3.94 18.10
N ILE A 37 18.31 -4.22 16.80
CA ILE A 37 17.32 -3.58 15.93
C ILE A 37 15.89 -3.96 16.34
N ASP A 38 15.68 -5.20 16.77
CA ASP A 38 14.39 -5.70 17.23
C ASP A 38 14.08 -5.29 18.69
N SER A 39 15.05 -4.72 19.42
CA SER A 39 14.85 -4.27 20.80
C SER A 39 13.84 -3.11 20.88
N PRO A 40 12.91 -3.12 21.84
CA PRO A 40 11.96 -2.03 22.03
C PRO A 40 12.63 -0.65 22.20
N GLN A 41 13.78 -0.62 22.88
CA GLN A 41 14.55 0.60 23.13
C GLN A 41 15.08 1.20 21.83
N PHE A 42 15.64 0.37 20.95
CA PHE A 42 16.13 0.83 19.65
C PHE A 42 14.98 1.27 18.74
N VAL A 43 13.88 0.52 18.69
CA VAL A 43 12.69 0.90 17.90
C VAL A 43 12.15 2.27 18.34
N LYS A 44 12.05 2.51 19.66
CA LYS A 44 11.63 3.79 20.24
C LYS A 44 12.61 4.91 19.88
N LEU A 45 13.92 4.66 20.04
CA LEU A 45 14.98 5.62 19.70
C LEU A 45 14.98 6.00 18.21
N HIS A 46 14.87 5.01 17.32
CA HIS A 46 14.82 5.21 15.87
C HIS A 46 13.58 6.02 15.48
N LEU A 47 12.41 5.64 15.98
CA LEU A 47 11.16 6.37 15.73
C LEU A 47 11.21 7.81 16.22
N MET A 48 11.69 8.05 17.45
CA MET A 48 11.85 9.41 17.99
C MET A 48 12.73 10.28 17.09
N ARG A 49 13.83 9.71 16.58
CA ARG A 49 14.75 10.42 15.67
C ARG A 49 14.14 10.65 14.29
N ALA A 50 13.39 9.68 13.75
CA ALA A 50 12.69 9.82 12.47
C ALA A 50 11.66 10.96 12.54
N THR A 51 10.81 10.97 13.57
CA THR A 51 9.83 12.03 13.82
C THR A 51 10.49 13.39 14.04
N ALA A 52 11.51 13.48 14.89
CA ALA A 52 12.19 14.75 15.20
C ALA A 52 12.88 15.37 13.99
N ARG A 53 13.45 14.54 13.10
CA ARG A 53 14.12 15.03 11.87
C ARG A 53 13.14 15.34 10.75
N ARG A 54 11.85 14.97 10.90
CA ARG A 54 10.89 14.89 9.78
C ARG A 54 11.49 14.12 8.60
N ALA A 55 12.37 13.16 8.91
CA ALA A 55 13.03 12.31 7.95
C ALA A 55 12.14 11.09 7.72
N GLU A 56 12.09 10.60 6.48
CA GLU A 56 11.31 9.42 6.10
C GLU A 56 9.79 9.54 6.25
N VAL A 57 9.26 10.76 6.10
CA VAL A 57 7.82 10.94 5.95
C VAL A 57 7.43 10.63 4.50
N SER A 58 6.53 9.67 4.33
CA SER A 58 6.03 9.26 3.02
C SER A 58 4.53 9.45 2.92
N LEU A 59 4.10 9.90 1.75
CA LEU A 59 2.71 9.81 1.33
C LEU A 59 2.44 8.38 0.89
N VAL A 60 1.58 7.68 1.62
CA VAL A 60 1.14 6.31 1.31
C VAL A 60 -0.21 6.38 0.62
N TYR A 61 -0.36 5.70 -0.51
CA TYR A 61 -1.58 5.76 -1.31
C TYR A 61 -1.81 4.49 -2.13
N GLN A 62 -3.06 4.28 -2.53
CA GLN A 62 -3.46 3.14 -3.33
C GLN A 62 -3.60 3.51 -4.81
N ILE A 63 -3.08 2.66 -5.70
CA ILE A 63 -3.44 2.65 -7.12
C ILE A 63 -3.87 1.24 -7.47
N ARG A 64 -5.13 1.06 -7.93
CA ARG A 64 -5.78 -0.25 -8.09
C ARG A 64 -5.70 -1.06 -6.79
N SER A 65 -5.23 -2.30 -6.84
CA SER A 65 -5.08 -3.17 -5.67
C SER A 65 -3.69 -3.09 -5.02
N ASN A 66 -2.83 -2.15 -5.46
CA ASN A 66 -1.46 -2.01 -5.00
C ASN A 66 -1.28 -0.77 -4.12
N LEU A 67 -0.45 -0.90 -3.09
CA LEU A 67 -0.05 0.18 -2.21
C LEU A 67 1.27 0.77 -2.68
N TYR A 68 1.38 2.09 -2.63
CA TYR A 68 2.57 2.84 -2.97
C TYR A 68 2.92 3.78 -1.84
N SER A 69 4.21 4.05 -1.70
CA SER A 69 4.67 5.17 -0.88
C SER A 69 5.61 6.05 -1.69
N SER A 70 5.48 7.36 -1.52
CA SER A 70 6.39 8.36 -2.07
C SER A 70 6.89 9.25 -0.94
N ASP A 71 8.21 9.33 -0.77
CA ASP A 71 8.83 10.24 0.18
C ASP A 71 8.43 11.69 -0.17
N ILE A 72 7.97 12.41 0.86
CA ILE A 72 7.41 13.76 0.74
C ILE A 72 8.43 14.75 0.17
N ASN A 73 9.73 14.52 0.37
CA ASN A 73 10.78 15.40 -0.14
C ASN A 73 10.97 15.25 -1.65
N TYR A 74 10.87 14.03 -2.17
CA TYR A 74 10.90 13.83 -3.62
C TYR A 74 9.66 14.41 -4.28
N LEU A 75 8.50 14.32 -3.63
CA LEU A 75 7.27 14.98 -4.08
C LEU A 75 7.43 16.51 -4.09
N ALA A 76 7.98 17.09 -3.03
CA ALA A 76 8.22 18.53 -2.93
C ALA A 76 9.24 19.03 -3.98
N ARG A 77 10.30 18.26 -4.25
CA ARG A 77 11.36 18.61 -5.22
C ARG A 77 11.01 18.29 -6.67
N ARG A 78 9.89 17.60 -6.94
CA ARG A 78 9.47 17.19 -8.30
C ARG A 78 10.48 16.25 -8.99
N THR A 79 11.34 15.57 -8.23
CA THR A 79 12.51 14.84 -8.77
C THR A 79 12.26 13.34 -8.99
N ARG A 80 11.22 12.75 -8.40
CA ARG A 80 10.96 11.31 -8.55
C ARG A 80 9.52 10.96 -8.19
N TRP A 81 8.87 10.25 -9.10
CA TRP A 81 7.51 9.77 -8.95
C TRP A 81 7.55 8.24 -8.85
N PHE A 82 6.85 7.68 -7.86
CA PHE A 82 6.64 6.23 -7.69
C PHE A 82 7.91 5.42 -7.43
N LEU A 83 8.29 5.22 -6.15
CA LEU A 83 9.49 4.43 -5.86
C LEU A 83 9.28 3.14 -5.07
N ASP A 84 8.22 3.01 -4.27
CA ASP A 84 8.05 1.80 -3.47
C ASP A 84 6.65 1.23 -3.60
N CYS A 85 6.53 0.14 -4.34
CA CYS A 85 5.32 -0.67 -4.37
C CYS A 85 5.38 -1.66 -3.22
N HIS A 86 4.48 -1.50 -2.27
CA HIS A 86 4.31 -2.42 -1.17
C HIS A 86 3.14 -3.34 -1.54
N VAL A 87 3.38 -4.60 -1.88
CA VAL A 87 2.31 -5.52 -2.31
C VAL A 87 1.99 -6.53 -1.22
N PRO A 88 0.91 -6.34 -0.44
CA PRO A 88 0.28 -7.46 0.26
C PRO A 88 -1.25 -7.61 0.04
N PHE A 89 -1.87 -6.97 -0.97
CA PHE A 89 -3.35 -6.80 -0.97
C PHE A 89 -4.10 -7.12 -2.28
N ARG A 90 -3.62 -8.08 -3.07
CA ARG A 90 -4.30 -8.52 -4.32
C ARG A 90 -5.75 -9.02 -4.15
N ARG A 91 -6.14 -9.44 -2.94
CA ARG A 91 -7.49 -9.97 -2.65
C ARG A 91 -8.56 -8.90 -2.41
N TYR A 92 -8.16 -7.63 -2.32
CA TYR A 92 -9.05 -6.54 -1.90
C TYR A 92 -9.45 -5.68 -3.10
N ARG A 93 -10.74 -5.32 -3.14
CA ARG A 93 -11.33 -4.47 -4.17
C ARG A 93 -10.82 -3.04 -4.06
N TYR A 94 -10.80 -2.51 -2.84
CA TYR A 94 -10.19 -1.22 -2.50
C TYR A 94 -9.86 -1.17 -1.00
N MET A 95 -9.04 -0.22 -0.61
CA MET A 95 -8.56 0.01 0.74
C MET A 95 -8.89 1.45 1.14
N ARG A 96 -9.21 1.66 2.41
CA ARG A 96 -9.38 3.01 2.97
C ARG A 96 -8.43 3.17 4.13
N PHE A 97 -7.56 4.16 4.08
CA PHE A 97 -6.75 4.55 5.24
C PHE A 97 -7.64 5.34 6.20
N LEU A 98 -7.56 5.00 7.48
CA LEU A 98 -8.36 5.59 8.54
C LEU A 98 -7.53 6.45 9.50
N GLY A 99 -6.20 6.38 9.38
CA GLY A 99 -5.25 7.14 10.17
C GLY A 99 -3.88 6.46 10.20
N SER A 100 -2.89 7.20 10.68
CA SER A 100 -1.56 6.69 10.98
C SER A 100 -1.16 7.08 12.40
N CYS A 101 -0.29 6.29 13.02
CA CYS A 101 0.32 6.62 14.30
C CYS A 101 1.68 5.92 14.37
N ASN A 102 2.76 6.67 14.63
CA ASN A 102 4.12 6.12 14.79
C ASN A 102 4.57 5.18 13.65
N GLY A 103 4.16 5.46 12.41
CA GLY A 103 4.48 4.66 11.23
C GLY A 103 3.61 3.42 11.02
N LEU A 104 2.65 3.16 11.90
CA LEU A 104 1.59 2.18 11.66
C LEU A 104 0.40 2.85 10.96
N LEU A 105 -0.21 2.13 10.02
CA LEU A 105 -1.43 2.51 9.33
C LEU A 105 -2.61 1.70 9.83
N LEU A 106 -3.73 2.36 10.13
CA LEU A 106 -5.02 1.71 10.25
C LEU A 106 -5.72 1.70 8.89
N ILE A 107 -6.03 0.51 8.41
CA ILE A 107 -6.59 0.31 7.07
C ILE A 107 -7.88 -0.50 7.18
N LYS A 108 -8.92 -0.04 6.48
CA LYS A 108 -10.12 -0.81 6.22
C LYS A 108 -10.02 -1.45 4.84
N LEU A 109 -10.02 -2.77 4.83
CA LEU A 109 -9.84 -3.60 3.65
C LEU A 109 -11.21 -4.10 3.16
N HIS A 110 -11.56 -3.77 1.92
CA HIS A 110 -12.85 -4.18 1.33
C HIS A 110 -12.65 -5.35 0.36
N TYR A 111 -13.30 -6.47 0.62
CA TYR A 111 -13.29 -7.65 -0.24
C TYR A 111 -14.29 -7.52 -1.40
N PHE A 112 -14.15 -8.37 -2.41
CA PHE A 112 -15.12 -8.50 -3.50
C PHE A 112 -16.39 -9.26 -3.07
N ASP A 113 -16.24 -10.25 -2.18
CA ASP A 113 -17.24 -11.27 -1.85
C ASP A 113 -17.61 -11.32 -0.36
N ARG A 114 -16.98 -10.51 0.50
CA ARG A 114 -17.13 -10.58 1.98
C ARG A 114 -17.16 -9.21 2.66
N SER A 115 -17.52 -9.20 3.94
CA SER A 115 -17.51 -8.01 4.79
C SER A 115 -16.10 -7.43 4.94
N PRO A 116 -15.97 -6.08 5.03
CA PRO A 116 -14.69 -5.44 5.21
C PRO A 116 -14.04 -5.80 6.55
N VAL A 117 -12.71 -5.80 6.58
CA VAL A 117 -11.90 -6.13 7.77
C VAL A 117 -10.96 -4.97 8.05
N LEU A 118 -10.76 -4.65 9.34
CA LEU A 118 -9.72 -3.72 9.76
C LEU A 118 -8.37 -4.43 9.86
N ALA A 119 -7.31 -3.73 9.52
CA ALA A 119 -5.95 -4.19 9.69
C ALA A 119 -5.04 -3.06 10.13
N LEU A 120 -4.05 -3.41 10.93
CA LEU A 120 -2.86 -2.59 11.13
C LEU A 120 -1.80 -3.01 10.13
N TYR A 121 -1.11 -2.04 9.55
CA TYR A 121 -0.09 -2.28 8.55
C TYR A 121 1.12 -1.39 8.78
N ASN A 122 2.31 -1.96 8.76
CA ASN A 122 3.56 -1.20 8.74
C ASN A 122 4.13 -1.29 7.30
N PRO A 123 4.16 -0.17 6.54
CA PRO A 123 4.69 -0.16 5.18
C PRO A 123 6.15 -0.61 5.09
N TRP A 124 7.01 -0.19 6.02
CA TRP A 124 8.44 -0.45 5.93
C TRP A 124 8.84 -1.87 6.32
N THR A 125 8.18 -2.44 7.34
CA THR A 125 8.40 -3.85 7.70
C THR A 125 7.54 -4.81 6.89
N ARG A 126 6.57 -4.27 6.13
CA ARG A 126 5.60 -5.00 5.28
C ARG A 126 4.75 -5.99 6.06
N ARG A 127 4.68 -5.83 7.38
CA ARG A 127 3.85 -6.65 8.25
C ARG A 127 2.43 -6.10 8.26
N VAL A 128 1.47 -7.01 8.17
CA VAL A 128 0.04 -6.73 8.33
C VAL A 128 -0.50 -7.56 9.48
N ARG A 129 -1.37 -6.96 10.28
CA ARG A 129 -2.14 -7.65 11.31
C ARG A 129 -3.62 -7.37 11.10
N HIS A 130 -4.35 -8.41 10.71
CA HIS A 130 -5.80 -8.37 10.63
C HIS A 130 -6.40 -8.33 12.03
N LEU A 131 -7.25 -7.33 12.27
CA LEU A 131 -7.96 -7.20 13.53
C LEU A 131 -9.14 -8.16 13.50
N ARG A 132 -9.35 -8.90 14.60
CA ARG A 132 -10.57 -9.68 14.77
C ARG A 132 -11.77 -8.74 14.64
N SER A 133 -12.83 -9.17 13.97
CA SER A 133 -13.99 -8.31 13.76
C SER A 133 -14.66 -8.00 15.11
N SER A 134 -14.83 -6.71 15.40
CA SER A 134 -15.66 -6.30 16.54
C SER A 134 -17.14 -6.63 16.26
N HIS A 135 -17.97 -6.67 17.31
CA HIS A 135 -19.41 -6.82 17.14
C HIS A 135 -20.03 -5.67 16.32
N PHE A 136 -19.42 -4.47 16.31
CA PHE A 136 -19.90 -3.30 15.58
C PHE A 136 -19.53 -3.34 14.10
N ALA A 137 -18.33 -3.81 13.75
CA ALA A 137 -17.87 -3.92 12.37
C ALA A 137 -18.77 -4.84 11.52
N ARG A 138 -19.37 -5.88 12.14
CA ARG A 138 -20.32 -6.78 11.48
C ARG A 138 -21.63 -6.10 11.07
N ARG A 139 -22.04 -5.04 11.76
CA ARG A 139 -23.36 -4.42 11.58
C ARG A 139 -23.35 -3.07 10.84
N ARG A 140 -22.18 -2.61 10.35
CA ARG A 140 -22.01 -1.38 9.53
C ARG A 140 -22.46 -0.06 10.18
N TYR A 141 -22.41 0.03 11.51
CA TYR A 141 -22.86 1.22 12.28
C TYR A 141 -21.74 2.16 12.74
N CYS A 142 -20.48 1.88 12.38
CA CYS A 142 -19.34 2.68 12.83
C CYS A 142 -19.34 4.06 12.18
N ILE A 143 -19.35 5.08 13.03
CA ILE A 143 -19.30 6.50 12.67
C ILE A 143 -17.90 7.09 12.81
N MET A 144 -16.95 6.41 13.44
CA MET A 144 -15.55 6.85 13.55
C MET A 144 -14.60 5.66 13.77
N TYR A 145 -13.43 5.76 13.16
CA TYR A 145 -12.25 4.92 13.41
C TYR A 145 -11.04 5.79 13.69
N GLY A 146 -10.18 5.36 14.63
CA GLY A 146 -8.92 6.03 14.89
C GLY A 146 -7.85 5.09 15.44
N LEU A 147 -6.59 5.43 15.22
CA LEU A 147 -5.42 4.71 15.72
C LEU A 147 -4.59 5.66 16.57
N GLY A 148 -4.28 5.28 17.80
CA GLY A 148 -3.41 6.05 18.65
C GLY A 148 -2.51 5.18 19.53
N TYR A 149 -1.53 5.84 20.15
CA TYR A 149 -0.55 5.21 21.03
C TYR A 149 -0.78 5.65 22.48
N ASP A 150 -0.97 4.67 23.35
CA ASP A 150 -1.02 4.87 24.79
C ASP A 150 0.40 4.78 25.36
N SER A 151 1.02 5.94 25.59
CA SER A 151 2.37 6.02 26.14
C SER A 151 2.51 5.45 27.56
N ALA A 152 1.42 5.38 28.34
CA ALA A 152 1.48 4.89 29.72
C ALA A 152 1.50 3.35 29.77
N SER A 153 0.73 2.70 28.90
CA SER A 153 0.75 1.22 28.76
C SER A 153 1.69 0.71 27.66
N GLU A 154 2.34 1.62 26.94
CA GLU A 154 3.15 1.37 25.74
C GLU A 154 2.42 0.54 24.67
N ASP A 155 1.11 0.76 24.51
CA ASP A 155 0.24 -0.03 23.64
C ASP A 155 -0.35 0.79 22.49
N TYR A 156 -0.53 0.13 21.34
CA TYR A 156 -1.28 0.71 20.23
C TYR A 156 -2.74 0.31 20.36
N LYS A 157 -3.62 1.32 20.30
CA LYS A 157 -5.05 1.13 20.45
C LYS A 157 -5.78 1.58 19.20
N VAL A 158 -6.73 0.76 18.75
CA VAL A 158 -7.67 1.13 17.68
C VAL A 158 -9.02 1.39 18.30
N VAL A 159 -9.58 2.57 18.03
CA VAL A 159 -10.87 2.99 18.56
C VAL A 159 -11.90 2.91 17.45
N GLU A 160 -13.00 2.24 17.75
CA GLU A 160 -14.20 2.19 16.90
C GLU A 160 -15.35 2.82 17.66
N ILE A 161 -16.04 3.78 17.04
CA ILE A 161 -17.27 4.32 17.61
C ILE A 161 -18.41 4.07 16.64
N ALA A 162 -19.50 3.51 17.16
CA ALA A 162 -20.68 3.14 16.41
C ALA A 162 -21.92 3.81 16.99
N GLN A 163 -22.80 4.29 16.11
CA GLN A 163 -24.10 4.82 16.50
C GLN A 163 -25.19 3.86 16.05
N LEU A 164 -25.80 3.20 17.02
CA LEU A 164 -26.88 2.25 16.80
C LEU A 164 -28.21 3.01 16.77
N ARG A 165 -29.01 2.77 15.73
CA ARG A 165 -30.41 3.19 15.73
C ARG A 165 -31.23 2.12 16.44
N LEU A 166 -31.81 2.49 17.58
CA LEU A 166 -32.83 1.71 18.27
C LEU A 166 -34.20 2.30 17.91
N GLU A 167 -35.28 1.51 18.08
CA GLU A 167 -36.63 1.89 17.63
C GLU A 167 -37.11 3.25 18.16
N LYS A 168 -36.62 3.69 19.33
CA LYS A 168 -36.99 4.97 19.96
C LYS A 168 -35.79 5.82 20.44
N SER A 169 -34.55 5.42 20.17
CA SER A 169 -33.36 6.14 20.62
C SER A 169 -32.14 5.88 19.73
N ARG A 170 -31.10 6.71 19.89
CA ARG A 170 -29.75 6.41 19.39
C ARG A 170 -28.91 5.97 20.57
N ALA A 171 -28.05 4.98 20.36
CA ALA A 171 -27.06 4.57 21.35
C ALA A 171 -25.68 4.60 20.70
N THR A 172 -24.79 5.39 21.26
CA THR A 172 -23.39 5.51 20.84
C THR A 172 -22.57 4.58 21.70
N ARG A 173 -21.78 3.73 21.05
CA ARG A 173 -20.91 2.74 21.71
C ARG A 173 -19.50 2.85 21.17
N ALA A 174 -18.52 2.67 22.04
CA ALA A 174 -17.12 2.74 21.72
C ALA A 174 -16.45 1.41 22.08
N ASN A 175 -15.66 0.89 21.15
CA ASN A 175 -14.83 -0.29 21.37
C ASN A 175 -13.38 0.09 21.14
N ILE A 176 -12.51 -0.45 21.98
CA ILE A 176 -11.07 -0.29 21.87
C ILE A 176 -10.45 -1.65 21.65
N TYR A 177 -9.63 -1.76 20.61
CA TYR A 177 -8.74 -2.89 20.42
C TYR A 177 -7.38 -2.55 20.99
N SER A 178 -6.86 -3.42 21.84
CA SER A 178 -5.47 -3.38 22.31
C SER A 178 -4.62 -4.31 21.44
N LEU A 179 -3.54 -3.78 20.85
CA LEU A 179 -2.60 -4.58 20.05
C LEU A 179 -1.88 -5.61 20.92
N THR A 180 -1.46 -5.22 22.11
CA THR A 180 -0.75 -6.09 23.05
C THR A 180 -1.62 -7.23 23.56
N ARG A 181 -2.88 -6.94 23.93
CA ARG A 181 -3.85 -7.94 24.43
C ARG A 181 -4.52 -8.73 23.30
N ASN A 182 -4.47 -8.21 22.07
CA ASN A 182 -5.15 -8.78 20.90
C ASN A 182 -6.65 -9.03 21.13
N SER A 183 -7.31 -8.08 21.78
CA SER A 183 -8.72 -8.18 22.16
C SER A 183 -9.40 -6.82 22.08
N TRP A 184 -10.70 -6.87 21.84
CA TRP A 184 -11.58 -5.70 21.96
C TRP A 184 -12.18 -5.66 23.36
N HIS A 185 -12.33 -4.46 23.90
CA HIS A 185 -13.18 -4.19 25.07
C HIS A 185 -14.06 -2.97 24.80
N GLU A 186 -15.27 -2.96 25.36
CA GLU A 186 -16.21 -1.85 25.25
C GLU A 186 -15.87 -0.79 26.30
N VAL A 187 -15.99 0.48 25.92
CA VAL A 187 -15.83 1.63 26.81
C VAL A 187 -17.03 2.56 26.65
N GLN A 188 -17.19 3.47 27.61
CA GLN A 188 -18.18 4.54 27.49
C GLN A 188 -17.87 5.39 26.26
N ALA A 189 -18.83 5.60 25.37
CA ALA A 189 -18.62 6.42 24.17
C ALA A 189 -18.85 7.91 24.42
N TYR A 190 -18.90 8.71 23.34
CA TYR A 190 -19.53 10.03 23.39
C TYR A 190 -20.99 9.94 23.89
N THR A 191 -21.59 11.11 24.10
CA THR A 191 -23.05 11.26 24.21
C THR A 191 -23.78 10.84 22.93
N ASP A 192 -25.01 10.33 23.10
CA ASP A 192 -25.92 9.96 22.00
C ASP A 192 -26.31 11.13 21.09
N ASN A 193 -26.11 12.36 21.58
CA ASN A 193 -26.41 13.60 20.88
C ASN A 193 -25.28 14.04 19.94
N PHE A 194 -24.11 13.37 19.98
CA PHE A 194 -23.01 13.68 19.07
C PHE A 194 -23.10 12.84 17.80
N LYS A 195 -22.97 13.50 16.66
CA LYS A 195 -22.96 12.87 15.34
C LYS A 195 -21.70 13.27 14.58
N ALA A 196 -20.77 12.34 14.43
CA ALA A 196 -19.59 12.51 13.60
C ALA A 196 -19.97 12.91 12.17
N LEU A 197 -19.28 13.91 11.61
CA LEU A 197 -19.45 14.31 10.21
C LEU A 197 -18.73 13.32 9.28
N TRP A 198 -17.55 12.85 9.71
CA TRP A 198 -16.69 11.96 8.95
C TRP A 198 -16.23 10.76 9.78
N PRO A 199 -15.94 9.61 9.16
CA PRO A 199 -15.63 8.38 9.88
C PRO A 199 -14.15 8.15 10.20
N TRP A 200 -13.30 9.15 10.04
CA TRP A 200 -11.88 9.11 10.41
C TRP A 200 -11.60 10.10 11.54
N ALA A 201 -10.57 9.81 12.34
CA ALA A 201 -10.03 10.72 13.34
C ALA A 201 -8.55 10.96 13.07
N CYS A 202 -8.08 12.17 13.36
CA CYS A 202 -6.65 12.46 13.41
C CYS A 202 -6.13 12.30 14.84
N GLU A 203 -4.87 11.91 14.99
CA GLU A 203 -4.24 11.74 16.31
C GLU A 203 -3.33 12.92 16.60
N VAL A 204 -3.57 13.60 17.72
CA VAL A 204 -2.73 14.71 18.22
C VAL A 204 -2.57 14.57 19.73
N GLY A 205 -1.34 14.48 20.21
CA GLY A 205 -1.03 14.50 21.65
C GLY A 205 -1.63 13.33 22.43
N GLY A 206 -1.72 12.14 21.82
CA GLY A 206 -2.31 10.95 22.42
C GLY A 206 -3.84 10.94 22.45
N ALA A 207 -4.48 11.88 21.74
CA ALA A 207 -5.93 11.96 21.62
C ALA A 207 -6.37 11.86 20.16
N LEU A 208 -7.51 11.22 19.93
CA LEU A 208 -8.14 11.08 18.61
C LEU A 208 -9.24 12.13 18.45
N HIS A 209 -9.09 12.99 17.44
CA HIS A 209 -10.00 14.10 17.18
C HIS A 209 -10.89 13.83 15.99
N ASN A 210 -12.19 14.06 16.18
CA ASN A 210 -13.20 13.94 15.15
C ASN A 210 -14.16 15.13 15.21
N LEU A 211 -14.53 15.66 14.05
CA LEU A 211 -15.50 16.73 13.95
C LEU A 211 -16.91 16.16 13.84
N GLY A 212 -17.83 16.71 14.63
CA GLY A 212 -19.22 16.30 14.63
C GLY A 212 -20.20 17.44 14.88
N TRP A 213 -21.47 17.10 14.73
CA TRP A 213 -22.59 17.93 15.15
C TRP A 213 -23.09 17.48 16.51
N MET A 214 -23.14 18.41 17.47
CA MET A 214 -23.73 18.21 18.77
C MET A 214 -25.19 18.68 18.75
N GLU A 215 -26.12 17.76 18.98
CA GLU A 215 -27.55 18.05 19.16
C GLU A 215 -27.81 18.65 20.56
N ARG A 216 -28.96 19.31 20.71
CA ARG A 216 -29.35 19.91 21.98
C ARG A 216 -29.56 18.82 23.04
N CYS A 217 -29.01 19.02 24.22
CA CYS A 217 -29.22 18.15 25.38
C CYS A 217 -29.21 18.97 26.68
N GLU A 218 -29.32 18.31 27.84
CA GLU A 218 -29.33 18.98 29.15
C GLU A 218 -28.12 19.88 29.37
N THR A 219 -26.93 19.45 28.92
CA THR A 219 -25.67 20.19 29.06
C THR A 219 -25.37 21.13 27.89
N VAL A 220 -26.02 20.96 26.74
CA VAL A 220 -25.78 21.76 25.52
C VAL A 220 -27.08 22.38 25.03
N GLN A 221 -27.26 23.68 25.30
CA GLN A 221 -28.48 24.40 24.95
C GLN A 221 -28.54 24.82 23.47
N ARG A 222 -27.38 25.07 22.84
CA ARG A 222 -27.30 25.48 21.43
C ARG A 222 -26.61 24.36 20.64
N PRO A 223 -27.33 23.68 19.72
CA PRO A 223 -26.70 22.68 18.86
C PRO A 223 -25.71 23.33 17.90
N GLY A 224 -24.67 22.61 17.52
CA GLY A 224 -23.64 23.14 16.65
C GLY A 224 -22.50 22.17 16.39
N ARG A 225 -21.56 22.59 15.55
CA ARG A 225 -20.31 21.84 15.32
C ARG A 225 -19.45 21.84 16.57
N THR A 226 -18.79 20.72 16.84
CA THR A 226 -17.81 20.59 17.92
C THR A 226 -16.76 19.55 17.55
N ILE A 227 -15.57 19.70 18.11
CA ILE A 227 -14.51 18.70 17.99
C ILE A 227 -14.59 17.80 19.22
N ALA A 228 -14.78 16.51 19.01
CA ALA A 228 -14.68 15.52 20.07
C ALA A 228 -13.27 14.93 20.07
N ALA A 229 -12.67 14.82 21.26
CA ALA A 229 -11.35 14.24 21.47
C ALA A 229 -11.47 13.04 22.40
N PHE A 230 -10.95 11.90 21.96
CA PHE A 230 -10.84 10.69 22.77
C PHE A 230 -9.40 10.48 23.22
N GLN A 231 -9.13 10.59 24.52
CA GLN A 231 -7.79 10.38 25.08
C GLN A 231 -7.49 8.89 25.15
N VAL A 232 -6.52 8.43 24.38
CA VAL A 232 -6.24 6.99 24.19
C VAL A 232 -5.69 6.32 25.46
N GLY A 233 -4.95 7.09 26.27
CA GLY A 233 -4.37 6.62 27.52
C GLY A 233 -5.38 6.46 28.66
N SER A 234 -6.14 7.53 28.96
CA SER A 234 -7.16 7.49 30.02
C SER A 234 -8.47 6.85 29.58
N GLU A 235 -8.66 6.64 28.28
CA GLU A 235 -9.90 6.13 27.68
C GLU A 235 -11.11 7.06 27.95
N GLU A 236 -10.84 8.37 28.01
CA GLU A 236 -11.82 9.40 28.34
C GLU A 236 -12.14 10.31 27.15
N PHE A 237 -13.38 10.80 27.12
CA PHE A 237 -13.87 11.71 26.12
C PHE A 237 -13.91 13.14 26.64
N ARG A 238 -13.56 14.09 25.77
CA ARG A 238 -13.75 15.52 26.01
C ARG A 238 -14.08 16.25 24.72
N PHE A 239 -14.60 17.46 24.86
CA PHE A 239 -14.78 18.36 23.73
C PHE A 239 -13.63 19.36 23.67
N VAL A 240 -13.18 19.65 22.45
CA VAL A 240 -12.17 20.67 22.17
C VAL A 240 -12.90 21.87 21.58
N PRO A 241 -12.69 23.07 22.15
CA PRO A 241 -13.35 24.27 21.67
C PRO A 241 -12.84 24.67 20.28
N LEU A 242 -13.78 25.13 19.45
CA LEU A 242 -13.52 25.70 18.14
C LEU A 242 -13.02 27.15 18.25
N PRO A 243 -12.29 27.68 17.25
CA PRO A 243 -12.04 29.12 17.15
C PRO A 243 -13.36 29.91 17.06
N GLU A 244 -13.32 31.22 17.32
CA GLU A 244 -14.53 32.07 17.26
C GLU A 244 -15.09 32.18 15.82
N HIS A 245 -16.38 32.54 15.70
CA HIS A 245 -17.06 32.86 14.42
C HIS A 245 -17.18 31.73 13.37
N GLN A 246 -17.37 30.48 13.78
CA GLN A 246 -17.34 29.31 12.87
C GLN A 246 -18.71 28.83 12.35
N GLN A 247 -19.80 29.58 12.58
CA GLN A 247 -21.15 29.13 12.16
C GLN A 247 -21.43 29.30 10.67
N ASP A 248 -20.67 30.15 9.97
CA ASP A 248 -20.93 30.51 8.57
C ASP A 248 -20.18 29.63 7.55
N TYR A 249 -19.33 28.72 8.01
CA TYR A 249 -18.61 27.81 7.11
C TYR A 249 -19.56 26.76 6.51
N LEU A 250 -19.42 26.51 5.21
CA LEU A 250 -20.17 25.50 4.48
C LEU A 250 -19.77 24.08 4.92
N ASP A 251 -18.48 23.83 5.09
CA ASP A 251 -17.94 22.54 5.53
C ASP A 251 -16.66 22.72 6.35
N MET A 252 -16.31 21.70 7.14
CA MET A 252 -15.10 21.69 7.96
C MET A 252 -14.57 20.26 8.14
N ASP A 253 -13.27 20.12 8.35
CA ASP A 253 -12.64 18.86 8.76
C ASP A 253 -11.44 19.11 9.69
N VAL A 254 -11.09 18.11 10.49
CA VAL A 254 -9.95 18.15 11.40
C VAL A 254 -8.77 17.38 10.83
N ALA A 255 -7.56 17.88 11.08
CA ALA A 255 -6.33 17.25 10.64
C ALA A 255 -5.21 17.41 11.65
N GLU A 256 -4.18 16.59 11.50
CA GLU A 256 -2.88 16.79 12.15
C GLU A 256 -1.94 17.44 11.14
N LEU A 257 -1.21 18.48 11.57
CA LEU A 257 -0.15 19.08 10.77
C LEU A 257 1.01 19.52 11.65
N GLY A 258 2.11 18.78 11.59
CA GLY A 258 3.36 19.13 12.28
C GLY A 258 3.27 19.04 13.81
N GLY A 259 2.44 18.14 14.33
CA GLY A 259 2.16 17.93 15.74
C GLY A 259 1.03 18.80 16.30
N CYS A 260 0.40 19.63 15.47
CA CYS A 260 -0.69 20.52 15.89
C CYS A 260 -2.03 20.04 15.36
N LEU A 261 -3.08 20.24 16.15
CA LEU A 261 -4.46 20.07 15.70
C LEU A 261 -4.83 21.22 14.76
N CYS A 262 -5.39 20.86 13.62
CA CYS A 262 -5.80 21.78 12.58
C CYS A 262 -7.29 21.65 12.28
N LEU A 263 -7.88 22.76 11.87
CA LEU A 263 -9.25 22.82 11.38
C LEU A 263 -9.22 23.45 9.98
N ALA A 264 -9.57 22.65 8.98
CA ALA A 264 -9.78 23.14 7.62
C ALA A 264 -11.23 23.57 7.48
N CYS A 265 -11.46 24.83 7.13
CA CYS A 265 -12.77 25.43 7.01
C CYS A 265 -13.02 25.88 5.58
N TYR A 266 -14.20 25.55 5.06
CA TYR A 266 -14.66 25.89 3.72
C TYR A 266 -15.80 26.90 3.79
N TYR A 267 -15.69 28.02 3.10
CA TYR A 267 -16.73 29.05 3.07
C TYR A 267 -16.84 29.71 1.71
N ARG A 268 -17.95 30.41 1.52
CA ARG A 268 -18.18 31.25 0.36
C ARG A 268 -18.07 32.72 0.78
N LEU A 269 -17.27 33.47 0.02
CA LEU A 269 -17.19 34.93 0.14
C LEU A 269 -17.45 35.51 -1.25
N ASP A 270 -18.53 36.27 -1.38
CA ASP A 270 -19.06 36.75 -2.65
C ASP A 270 -19.34 35.60 -3.65
N SER A 271 -18.63 35.59 -4.77
CA SER A 271 -18.70 34.54 -5.80
C SER A 271 -17.59 33.48 -5.66
N ASP A 272 -16.69 33.63 -4.69
CA ASP A 272 -15.53 32.76 -4.53
C ASP A 272 -15.72 31.74 -3.42
N TYR A 273 -15.22 30.54 -3.67
CA TYR A 273 -15.04 29.51 -2.66
C TYR A 273 -13.63 29.61 -2.06
N ARG A 274 -13.55 29.59 -0.72
CA ARG A 274 -12.32 29.80 0.03
C ARG A 274 -12.12 28.72 1.05
N VAL A 275 -10.84 28.48 1.33
CA VAL A 275 -10.39 27.55 2.36
C VAL A 275 -9.51 28.32 3.32
N GLU A 276 -9.77 28.11 4.59
CA GLU A 276 -9.00 28.66 5.69
C GLU A 276 -8.57 27.52 6.59
N VAL A 277 -7.28 27.46 6.91
CA VAL A 277 -6.74 26.43 7.80
C VAL A 277 -6.30 27.10 9.09
N TRP A 278 -6.96 26.70 10.17
CA TRP A 278 -6.59 27.09 11.53
C TRP A 278 -5.67 26.04 12.13
N VAL A 279 -4.69 26.49 12.93
CA VAL A 279 -3.76 25.65 13.67
C VAL A 279 -3.80 26.05 15.14
N MET A 280 -4.02 25.08 16.02
CA MET A 280 -3.96 25.25 17.46
C MET A 280 -2.50 25.16 17.92
N LYS A 281 -1.89 26.30 18.24
CA LYS A 281 -0.46 26.36 18.63
C LYS A 281 -0.21 25.73 19.99
N GLU A 282 -1.16 25.87 20.91
CA GLU A 282 -1.12 25.27 22.23
C GLU A 282 -2.34 24.38 22.42
N TYR A 283 -2.08 23.08 22.55
CA TYR A 283 -3.15 22.09 22.56
C TYR A 283 -4.15 22.33 23.71
N GLY A 284 -5.44 22.45 23.38
CA GLY A 284 -6.53 22.70 24.31
C GLY A 284 -6.77 24.16 24.68
N VAL A 285 -5.93 25.10 24.22
CA VAL A 285 -6.06 26.53 24.51
C VAL A 285 -6.77 27.23 23.35
N VAL A 286 -7.97 27.75 23.59
CA VAL A 286 -8.83 28.42 22.58
C VAL A 286 -8.08 29.55 21.88
N ASP A 287 -7.45 30.42 22.67
CA ASP A 287 -6.79 31.63 22.17
C ASP A 287 -5.53 31.34 21.35
N SER A 288 -5.09 30.08 21.31
CA SER A 288 -3.93 29.65 20.53
C SER A 288 -4.28 29.27 19.08
N TRP A 289 -5.57 29.26 18.72
CA TRP A 289 -6.01 29.07 17.34
C TRP A 289 -5.55 30.25 16.48
N THR A 290 -4.77 29.96 15.44
CA THR A 290 -4.26 30.96 14.51
C THR A 290 -4.47 30.50 13.08
N VAL A 291 -4.78 31.43 12.18
CA VAL A 291 -4.91 31.14 10.75
C VAL A 291 -3.52 30.89 10.18
N LEU A 292 -3.29 29.69 9.64
CA LEU A 292 -2.06 29.33 8.95
C LEU A 292 -2.11 29.84 7.50
N VAL A 293 -3.19 29.54 6.79
CA VAL A 293 -3.40 29.95 5.40
C VAL A 293 -4.86 30.24 5.13
N SER A 294 -5.09 31.18 4.21
CA SER A 294 -6.40 31.46 3.62
C SER A 294 -6.23 31.68 2.13
N PHE A 295 -6.89 30.87 1.32
CA PHE A 295 -6.78 30.95 -0.14
C PHE A 295 -8.10 30.70 -0.85
N LYS A 296 -8.25 31.32 -2.03
CA LYS A 296 -9.32 30.96 -2.95
C LYS A 296 -9.01 29.58 -3.51
N LEU A 297 -10.00 28.71 -3.53
CA LEU A 297 -9.85 27.48 -4.28
C LEU A 297 -9.63 27.85 -5.75
N PRO A 298 -8.61 27.27 -6.43
CA PRO A 298 -8.64 27.27 -7.89
C PRO A 298 -10.00 26.69 -8.31
N VAL A 299 -10.54 27.07 -9.46
CA VAL A 299 -11.81 26.51 -9.96
C VAL A 299 -11.64 24.99 -10.12
N ILE A 300 -11.83 24.25 -9.04
CA ILE A 300 -11.87 22.79 -9.01
C ILE A 300 -13.25 22.50 -9.60
N GLU A 301 -13.27 21.76 -10.69
CA GLU A 301 -14.51 21.32 -11.37
C GLU A 301 -15.47 20.55 -10.44
N ASP A 302 -15.01 20.19 -9.24
CA ASP A 302 -15.75 19.48 -8.20
C ASP A 302 -15.86 20.33 -6.91
N PRO A 303 -17.00 21.01 -6.69
CA PRO A 303 -17.26 21.87 -5.53
C PRO A 303 -17.44 21.11 -4.20
N ILE A 304 -17.32 19.78 -4.20
CA ILE A 304 -17.58 18.93 -3.02
C ILE A 304 -16.29 18.67 -2.22
N SER A 305 -15.12 19.05 -2.75
CA SER A 305 -13.85 18.59 -2.19
C SER A 305 -13.10 19.58 -1.27
N LEU A 306 -13.37 19.54 0.04
CA LEU A 306 -12.63 20.33 1.04
C LEU A 306 -11.14 19.90 1.07
N PRO A 307 -10.18 20.82 0.83
CA PRO A 307 -8.75 20.55 1.00
C PRO A 307 -8.40 20.46 2.48
N VAL A 308 -7.83 19.34 2.86
CA VAL A 308 -7.34 19.07 4.22
C VAL A 308 -5.81 19.03 4.19
N PRO A 309 -5.12 19.72 5.12
CA PRO A 309 -3.66 19.68 5.17
C PRO A 309 -3.18 18.29 5.61
N LEU A 310 -2.05 17.84 5.05
CA LEU A 310 -1.47 16.52 5.30
C LEU A 310 -0.06 16.56 5.86
N ALA A 311 0.80 17.45 5.36
CA ALA A 311 2.20 17.52 5.78
C ALA A 311 2.86 18.85 5.38
N TYR A 312 3.92 19.22 6.12
CA TYR A 312 4.86 20.25 5.67
C TYR A 312 5.93 19.69 4.73
N SER A 313 6.50 20.54 3.89
CA SER A 313 7.81 20.29 3.30
C SER A 313 8.87 20.22 4.40
N VAL A 314 10.04 19.63 4.13
CA VAL A 314 11.16 19.62 5.10
C VAL A 314 11.59 21.03 5.51
N LYS A 315 11.56 21.98 4.59
CA LYS A 315 11.89 23.39 4.88
C LYS A 315 10.80 24.09 5.69
N GLY A 316 9.60 23.52 5.77
CA GLY A 316 8.43 24.13 6.41
C GLY A 316 7.83 25.29 5.61
N ASP A 317 8.26 25.48 4.35
CA ASP A 317 7.84 26.56 3.46
C ASP A 317 6.62 26.19 2.60
N MET A 318 6.20 24.93 2.58
CA MET A 318 5.03 24.48 1.83
C MET A 318 4.18 23.51 2.64
N VAL A 319 2.88 23.48 2.35
CA VAL A 319 1.90 22.53 2.91
C VAL A 319 1.31 21.68 1.79
N LEU A 320 1.31 20.36 1.99
CA LEU A 320 0.63 19.41 1.12
C LEU A 320 -0.83 19.30 1.54
N PHE A 321 -1.74 19.55 0.60
CA PHE A 321 -3.18 19.41 0.76
C PHE A 321 -3.72 18.21 0.00
N ASN A 322 -4.80 17.63 0.50
CA ASN A 322 -5.61 16.64 -0.23
C ASN A 322 -7.08 17.06 -0.25
N CYS A 323 -7.67 17.05 -1.44
CA CYS A 323 -9.06 17.40 -1.66
C CYS A 323 -9.94 16.15 -1.56
N THR A 324 -10.22 15.68 -0.34
CA THR A 324 -11.25 14.62 -0.07
C THR A 324 -11.05 13.36 -0.92
N GLY A 325 -9.77 13.11 -1.20
CA GLY A 325 -9.27 12.06 -2.03
C GLY A 325 -9.48 12.18 -3.54
N THR A 326 -9.70 13.35 -4.10
CA THR A 326 -9.74 13.51 -5.57
C THR A 326 -8.38 13.91 -6.13
N ARG A 327 -7.69 14.82 -5.44
CA ARG A 327 -6.44 15.44 -5.87
C ARG A 327 -5.59 15.81 -4.65
N SER A 328 -4.32 16.05 -4.88
CA SER A 328 -3.42 16.60 -3.86
C SER A 328 -2.54 17.67 -4.46
N PHE A 329 -2.19 18.69 -3.69
CA PHE A 329 -1.39 19.81 -4.18
C PHE A 329 -0.50 20.40 -3.10
N TRP A 330 0.64 20.95 -3.52
CA TRP A 330 1.47 21.78 -2.65
C TRP A 330 0.98 23.23 -2.67
N TYR A 331 0.99 23.86 -1.50
CA TYR A 331 0.73 25.28 -1.30
C TYR A 331 1.99 25.93 -0.70
N ASP A 332 2.57 26.91 -1.39
CA ASP A 332 3.74 27.67 -0.92
C ASP A 332 3.32 28.77 0.06
N LEU A 333 3.87 28.73 1.28
CA LEU A 333 3.62 29.69 2.35
C LEU A 333 4.42 30.99 2.18
N THR A 334 5.49 30.96 1.39
CA THR A 334 6.48 32.05 1.25
C THR A 334 6.28 32.89 0.00
N ARG A 335 5.75 32.28 -1.07
CA ARG A 335 5.48 32.93 -2.36
C ARG A 335 4.03 32.63 -2.70
N ARG A 336 3.22 33.68 -2.90
CA ARG A 336 1.81 33.68 -3.37
C ARG A 336 1.37 32.39 -4.10
N PRO A 337 0.09 31.97 -4.00
CA PRO A 337 -0.38 30.62 -4.30
C PRO A 337 0.14 30.06 -5.63
N ASP A 338 1.12 29.14 -5.56
CA ASP A 338 1.49 28.24 -6.64
C ASP A 338 0.96 26.84 -6.29
N PHE A 339 -0.02 26.37 -7.07
CA PHE A 339 -0.65 25.07 -6.88
C PHE A 339 0.00 24.05 -7.81
N LEU A 340 0.69 23.07 -7.24
CA LEU A 340 1.16 21.92 -8.04
C LEU A 340 0.17 20.77 -7.92
N ASP A 341 -0.61 20.52 -8.96
CA ASP A 341 -1.57 19.43 -8.98
C ASP A 341 -0.88 18.06 -9.19
N LEU A 342 -1.08 17.14 -8.24
CA LEU A 342 -0.56 15.77 -8.28
C LEU A 342 -1.46 14.79 -9.07
N ARG A 343 -2.30 15.32 -9.98
CA ARG A 343 -3.26 14.64 -10.88
C ARG A 343 -2.76 13.34 -11.55
N GLU A 344 -1.46 13.20 -11.81
CA GLU A 344 -0.89 11.99 -12.40
C GLU A 344 -1.01 10.74 -11.49
N CYS A 345 -1.17 10.92 -10.18
CA CYS A 345 -1.45 9.82 -9.24
C CYS A 345 -2.90 9.31 -9.30
N SER A 346 -3.86 10.09 -9.86
CA SER A 346 -5.31 9.86 -9.68
C SER A 346 -6.09 9.50 -10.95
N LYS A 347 -5.43 9.35 -12.12
CA LYS A 347 -6.11 9.07 -13.41
C LYS A 347 -6.95 7.76 -13.48
N GLN A 348 -7.02 6.95 -12.42
CA GLN A 348 -7.60 5.60 -12.50
C GLN A 348 -8.65 5.23 -11.44
N HIS A 349 -8.92 6.07 -10.42
CA HIS A 349 -9.97 5.78 -9.42
C HIS A 349 -10.68 7.04 -8.92
N TRP A 350 -11.99 6.92 -8.69
CA TRP A 350 -12.87 8.02 -8.27
C TRP A 350 -12.67 8.44 -6.80
N TRP A 351 -11.79 7.76 -6.04
CA TRP A 351 -11.46 8.05 -4.63
C TRP A 351 -10.02 7.61 -4.30
N PHE A 352 -9.13 8.57 -4.06
CA PHE A 352 -7.70 8.50 -3.69
C PHE A 352 -7.51 9.09 -2.29
N TRP A 353 -7.71 8.33 -1.21
CA TRP A 353 -7.37 8.83 0.13
C TRP A 353 -5.92 8.47 0.42
N PRO A 354 -4.94 9.39 0.38
CA PRO A 354 -3.60 9.09 0.84
C PRO A 354 -3.54 9.23 2.37
N CYS A 355 -2.50 8.67 2.96
CA CYS A 355 -2.17 8.86 4.37
C CYS A 355 -0.69 9.21 4.49
N VAL A 356 -0.38 10.20 5.31
CA VAL A 356 1.01 10.52 5.65
C VAL A 356 1.47 9.54 6.73
N CYS A 357 2.63 8.94 6.53
CA CYS A 357 3.17 7.94 7.44
C CYS A 357 4.68 8.14 7.59
N VAL A 358 5.17 8.02 8.83
CA VAL A 358 6.59 8.12 9.17
C VAL A 358 7.23 6.75 9.06
N GLY A 359 8.45 6.66 8.55
CA GLY A 359 9.23 5.43 8.57
C GLY A 359 9.40 4.87 9.97
N SER A 360 8.97 3.61 10.18
CA SER A 360 9.13 2.98 11.49
C SER A 360 9.42 1.48 11.45
N LEU A 361 10.14 1.05 12.49
CA LEU A 361 10.41 -0.35 12.82
C LEU A 361 9.36 -0.94 13.78
N VAL A 362 8.28 -0.21 14.06
CA VAL A 362 7.27 -0.61 15.06
C VAL A 362 6.73 -1.99 14.70
N PRO A 363 6.87 -2.99 15.60
CA PRO A 363 6.38 -4.33 15.36
C PRO A 363 4.86 -4.39 15.53
N LEU A 364 4.23 -5.33 14.83
CA LEU A 364 2.80 -5.64 15.00
C LEU A 364 2.56 -6.83 15.94
N ASN A 365 3.58 -7.25 16.70
CA ASN A 365 3.53 -8.46 17.52
C ASN A 365 2.79 -8.18 18.85
N GLY A 366 1.91 -9.11 19.24
CA GLY A 366 1.16 -9.11 20.51
C GLY A 366 0.91 -10.57 20.91
N ARG A 367 0.40 -10.87 22.12
CA ARG A 367 0.25 -12.26 22.63
C ARG A 367 -0.73 -13.17 21.85
N GLY A 368 -1.25 -12.71 20.71
CA GLY A 368 -2.03 -13.51 19.78
C GLY A 368 -1.17 -14.09 18.67
N ARG A 369 -1.46 -15.34 18.28
CA ARG A 369 -1.03 -15.88 16.97
C ARG A 369 -1.34 -14.82 15.93
N ASP A 370 -0.37 -14.47 15.10
CA ASP A 370 -0.69 -13.87 13.81
C ASP A 370 -1.72 -14.79 13.18
N TYR A 371 -2.96 -14.31 13.11
CA TYR A 371 -3.95 -14.95 12.28
C TYR A 371 -3.53 -14.62 10.85
N ASP A 372 -2.57 -15.40 10.41
CA ASP A 372 -2.26 -15.64 9.02
C ASP A 372 -3.42 -16.48 8.44
N HIS A 373 -4.65 -15.98 8.60
CA HIS A 373 -5.78 -16.43 7.80
C HIS A 373 -5.63 -15.77 6.44
N ASN A 374 -4.61 -16.29 5.77
CA ASN A 374 -4.16 -16.04 4.43
C ASN A 374 -3.25 -14.81 4.18
N ALA A 375 -2.00 -14.84 4.64
CA ALA A 375 -0.91 -14.78 3.66
C ALA A 375 -1.32 -15.76 2.58
N VAL A 376 -1.36 -15.29 1.36
CA VAL A 376 -1.70 -16.15 0.25
C VAL A 376 -0.72 -17.34 0.29
N LEU A 377 -1.12 -18.44 0.92
CA LEU A 377 -0.73 -19.78 0.54
C LEU A 377 -1.41 -20.01 -0.81
N LEU A 378 -0.97 -19.25 -1.82
CA LEU A 378 -0.73 -19.86 -3.11
C LEU A 378 0.27 -20.94 -2.78
N HIS A 379 -0.10 -22.20 -3.02
CA HIS A 379 0.69 -23.38 -2.73
C HIS A 379 2.19 -23.04 -2.80
N GLN A 380 2.92 -23.27 -1.71
CA GLN A 380 4.37 -23.32 -1.84
C GLN A 380 4.66 -24.27 -3.00
N PRO A 381 5.51 -23.89 -3.97
CA PRO A 381 5.78 -24.74 -5.11
C PRO A 381 6.33 -26.06 -4.56
N ASN A 382 5.52 -27.12 -4.59
CA ASN A 382 5.98 -28.45 -4.23
C ASN A 382 6.62 -29.02 -5.50
N GLU A 383 7.94 -29.16 -5.51
CA GLU A 383 8.66 -29.68 -6.67
C GLU A 383 8.19 -31.09 -7.06
N GLU A 384 7.73 -31.88 -6.09
CA GLU A 384 7.24 -33.24 -6.34
C GLU A 384 5.93 -33.22 -7.15
N GLU A 385 4.99 -32.33 -6.81
CA GLU A 385 3.68 -32.17 -7.45
C GLU A 385 3.68 -31.27 -8.69
N ALA A 386 4.79 -30.60 -8.98
CA ALA A 386 4.89 -29.70 -10.12
C ALA A 386 4.74 -30.45 -11.45
N GLN A 387 3.97 -29.83 -12.34
CA GLN A 387 3.65 -30.35 -13.66
C GLN A 387 4.92 -30.59 -14.50
N SER A 388 5.04 -31.78 -15.09
CA SER A 388 6.23 -32.23 -15.83
C SER A 388 6.11 -32.16 -17.36
N HIS A 389 4.92 -31.92 -17.89
CA HIS A 389 4.60 -31.77 -19.31
C HIS A 389 3.62 -30.61 -19.48
N TRP A 390 3.71 -29.84 -20.55
CA TRP A 390 2.81 -28.70 -20.75
C TRP A 390 1.34 -29.14 -20.90
N LEU A 391 0.41 -28.30 -20.43
CA LEU A 391 -1.03 -28.54 -20.55
C LEU A 391 -1.72 -27.31 -21.16
N PRO A 392 -2.72 -27.50 -22.02
CA PRO A 392 -3.42 -26.38 -22.65
C PRO A 392 -4.19 -25.53 -21.62
N PRO A 393 -4.24 -24.20 -21.80
CA PRO A 393 -5.07 -23.32 -20.97
C PRO A 393 -6.58 -23.53 -21.24
N PRO A 394 -7.47 -23.10 -20.32
CA PRO A 394 -8.91 -23.08 -20.56
C PRO A 394 -9.31 -22.19 -21.74
N ARG A 395 -10.52 -22.40 -22.29
CA ARG A 395 -11.09 -21.54 -23.35
C ARG A 395 -10.98 -20.06 -22.99
N ARG A 396 -10.52 -19.24 -23.94
CA ARG A 396 -10.31 -17.78 -23.82
C ARG A 396 -9.17 -17.34 -22.89
N TRP A 397 -8.38 -18.27 -22.37
CA TRP A 397 -7.12 -17.97 -21.70
C TRP A 397 -5.96 -18.18 -22.67
N ILE A 398 -4.92 -17.37 -22.51
CA ILE A 398 -3.62 -17.63 -23.12
C ILE A 398 -2.64 -18.11 -22.06
N LYS A 399 -1.72 -18.99 -22.44
CA LYS A 399 -0.67 -19.50 -21.57
C LYS A 399 0.68 -18.99 -22.02
N VAL A 400 1.42 -18.33 -21.13
CA VAL A 400 2.68 -17.66 -21.42
C VAL A 400 3.79 -18.32 -20.62
N ASN A 401 4.61 -19.11 -21.29
CA ASN A 401 5.81 -19.70 -20.73
C ASN A 401 6.97 -18.70 -20.82
N CYS A 402 7.77 -18.57 -19.76
CA CYS A 402 8.92 -17.68 -19.73
C CYS A 402 10.14 -18.32 -19.06
N ALA A 403 11.34 -17.99 -19.54
CA ALA A 403 12.60 -18.50 -19.02
C ALA A 403 13.72 -17.48 -19.19
N GLY A 404 14.49 -17.27 -18.12
CA GLY A 404 15.75 -16.55 -18.13
C GLY A 404 16.93 -17.50 -18.30
N ASP A 405 17.99 -17.05 -18.95
CA ASP A 405 19.28 -17.75 -18.94
C ASP A 405 20.41 -16.74 -18.72
N TRP A 406 21.50 -17.18 -18.10
CA TRP A 406 22.63 -16.32 -17.75
C TRP A 406 23.96 -17.03 -17.99
N GLU A 407 24.88 -16.30 -18.63
CA GLU A 407 26.28 -16.71 -18.84
C GLU A 407 27.20 -15.53 -18.48
N SER A 408 28.51 -15.76 -18.47
CA SER A 408 29.55 -14.76 -18.15
C SER A 408 29.46 -13.46 -18.97
N HIS A 409 28.79 -13.48 -20.12
CA HIS A 409 28.68 -12.36 -21.06
C HIS A 409 27.29 -11.69 -21.09
N GLY A 410 26.39 -12.01 -20.15
CA GLY A 410 25.08 -11.40 -20.01
C GLY A 410 23.93 -12.40 -19.90
N GLY A 411 22.70 -11.90 -19.93
CA GLY A 411 21.48 -12.69 -19.84
C GLY A 411 20.66 -12.72 -21.11
N THR A 412 19.84 -13.76 -21.23
CA THR A 412 18.80 -13.88 -22.25
C THR A 412 17.44 -14.18 -21.63
N THR A 413 16.37 -13.71 -22.27
CA THR A 413 15.00 -14.09 -21.92
C THR A 413 14.33 -14.74 -23.11
N GLY A 414 13.55 -15.78 -22.86
CA GLY A 414 12.61 -16.36 -23.81
C GLY A 414 11.19 -16.35 -23.27
N VAL A 415 10.25 -15.92 -24.10
CA VAL A 415 8.81 -15.88 -23.82
C VAL A 415 8.07 -16.52 -24.99
N VAL A 416 7.13 -17.41 -24.70
CA VAL A 416 6.26 -18.05 -25.68
C VAL A 416 4.84 -18.06 -25.15
N ALA A 417 3.90 -17.49 -25.91
CA ALA A 417 2.48 -17.54 -25.61
C ALA A 417 1.75 -18.50 -26.53
N ARG A 418 0.86 -19.32 -25.95
CA ARG A 418 0.09 -20.35 -26.64
C ARG A 418 -1.40 -20.29 -26.30
N ASP A 419 -2.23 -20.69 -27.26
CA ASP A 419 -3.67 -20.90 -27.05
C ASP A 419 -3.97 -22.31 -26.50
N MET A 420 -5.26 -22.62 -26.36
CA MET A 420 -5.75 -23.94 -25.91
C MET A 420 -5.48 -25.09 -26.89
N HIS A 421 -5.01 -24.80 -28.10
CA HIS A 421 -4.62 -25.79 -29.12
C HIS A 421 -3.10 -25.90 -29.26
N GLY A 422 -2.35 -25.24 -28.38
CA GLY A 422 -0.88 -25.19 -28.42
C GLY A 422 -0.32 -24.34 -29.56
N ASN A 423 -1.16 -23.57 -30.28
CA ASN A 423 -0.68 -22.67 -31.32
C ASN A 423 0.07 -21.51 -30.68
N VAL A 424 1.25 -21.19 -31.21
CA VAL A 424 2.02 -20.03 -30.77
C VAL A 424 1.31 -18.75 -31.24
N LEU A 425 0.93 -17.91 -30.28
CA LEU A 425 0.28 -16.62 -30.50
C LEU A 425 1.31 -15.50 -30.65
N PHE A 426 2.31 -15.50 -29.78
CA PHE A 426 3.45 -14.59 -29.84
C PHE A 426 4.65 -15.20 -29.14
N LEU A 427 5.83 -14.73 -29.50
CA LEU A 427 7.08 -15.04 -28.83
C LEU A 427 7.93 -13.79 -28.69
N LYS A 428 8.80 -13.78 -27.69
CA LYS A 428 9.78 -12.70 -27.47
C LYS A 428 11.09 -13.29 -26.99
N ALA A 429 12.17 -12.88 -27.65
CA ALA A 429 13.53 -13.25 -27.28
C ALA A 429 14.32 -11.94 -27.08
N LYS A 430 15.15 -11.85 -26.04
CA LYS A 430 15.92 -10.64 -25.75
C LYS A 430 17.25 -10.98 -25.08
N LYS A 431 18.32 -10.31 -25.51
CA LYS A 431 19.64 -10.32 -24.86
C LYS A 431 19.86 -9.01 -24.11
N PHE A 432 20.44 -9.06 -22.92
CA PHE A 432 20.63 -7.90 -22.05
C PHE A 432 21.78 -8.13 -21.06
N GLY A 433 22.28 -7.05 -20.45
CA GLY A 433 23.24 -7.17 -19.36
C GLY A 433 22.54 -7.58 -18.07
N CYS A 434 23.01 -8.65 -17.43
CA CYS A 434 22.63 -9.00 -16.07
C CYS A 434 23.80 -9.66 -15.34
N THR A 435 23.71 -9.71 -14.01
CA THR A 435 24.79 -10.17 -13.12
C THR A 435 24.50 -11.51 -12.47
N SER A 436 23.30 -12.08 -12.67
CA SER A 436 22.92 -13.38 -12.10
C SER A 436 21.80 -14.06 -12.88
N ALA A 437 21.70 -15.38 -12.73
CA ALA A 437 20.60 -16.18 -13.26
C ALA A 437 19.23 -15.75 -12.70
N VAL A 438 19.15 -15.40 -11.41
CA VAL A 438 17.89 -14.98 -10.78
C VAL A 438 17.39 -13.65 -11.36
N ILE A 439 18.29 -12.70 -11.68
CA ILE A 439 17.91 -11.48 -12.42
C ILE A 439 17.43 -11.82 -13.83
N ALA A 440 18.04 -12.82 -14.47
CA ALA A 440 17.60 -13.25 -15.80
C ALA A 440 16.16 -13.80 -15.78
N GLU A 441 15.85 -14.65 -14.80
CA GLU A 441 14.50 -15.20 -14.59
C GLU A 441 13.48 -14.12 -14.25
N ALA A 442 13.82 -13.20 -13.33
CA ALA A 442 12.95 -12.07 -12.97
C ALA A 442 12.66 -11.15 -14.18
N THR A 443 13.66 -10.95 -15.04
CA THR A 443 13.50 -10.17 -16.28
C THR A 443 12.61 -10.89 -17.28
N ALA A 444 12.76 -12.22 -17.44
CA ALA A 444 11.92 -13.01 -18.33
C ALA A 444 10.45 -12.96 -17.92
N LEU A 445 10.17 -13.03 -16.62
CA LEU A 445 8.82 -12.82 -16.08
C LEU A 445 8.26 -11.43 -16.42
N GLN A 446 9.05 -10.37 -16.21
CA GLN A 446 8.62 -9.01 -16.52
C GLN A 446 8.30 -8.86 -18.00
N GLU A 447 9.14 -9.39 -18.88
CA GLU A 447 8.94 -9.37 -20.33
C GLU A 447 7.72 -10.17 -20.76
N ALA A 448 7.44 -11.30 -20.10
CA ALA A 448 6.28 -12.14 -20.39
C ALA A 448 4.96 -11.42 -20.13
N VAL A 449 4.83 -10.79 -18.96
CA VAL A 449 3.63 -10.04 -18.59
C VAL A 449 3.48 -8.79 -19.48
N PHE A 450 4.59 -8.11 -19.77
CA PHE A 450 4.57 -6.95 -20.67
C PHE A 450 4.14 -7.33 -22.10
N ALA A 451 4.69 -8.42 -22.64
CA ALA A 451 4.33 -8.92 -23.96
C ALA A 451 2.84 -9.27 -24.03
N ALA A 452 2.31 -9.99 -23.02
CA ALA A 452 0.90 -10.33 -22.95
C ALA A 452 -0.02 -9.09 -22.90
N TYR A 453 0.37 -8.06 -22.14
CA TYR A 453 -0.36 -6.81 -22.10
C TYR A 453 -0.36 -6.10 -23.46
N THR A 454 0.81 -5.95 -24.09
CA THR A 454 0.92 -5.33 -25.42
C THR A 454 0.21 -6.12 -26.52
N ALA A 455 0.03 -7.43 -26.33
CA ALA A 455 -0.74 -8.31 -27.20
C ALA A 455 -2.26 -8.15 -27.08
N GLY A 456 -2.75 -7.29 -26.17
CA GLY A 456 -4.18 -7.14 -25.91
C GLY A 456 -4.80 -8.36 -25.21
N ALA A 457 -4.00 -9.20 -24.55
CA ALA A 457 -4.51 -10.37 -23.85
C ALA A 457 -5.35 -9.95 -22.65
N LEU A 458 -6.52 -10.59 -22.47
CA LEU A 458 -7.40 -10.31 -21.34
C LEU A 458 -7.17 -11.28 -20.18
N LYS A 459 -7.03 -12.58 -20.45
CA LYS A 459 -6.85 -13.64 -19.45
C LYS A 459 -5.57 -14.41 -19.71
N VAL A 460 -4.65 -14.42 -18.74
CA VAL A 460 -3.27 -14.89 -18.95
C VAL A 460 -2.84 -15.85 -17.83
N MET A 461 -2.32 -17.02 -18.18
CA MET A 461 -1.63 -17.92 -17.26
C MET A 461 -0.13 -17.85 -17.54
N VAL A 462 0.67 -17.37 -16.58
CA VAL A 462 2.13 -17.30 -16.73
C VAL A 462 2.79 -18.50 -16.05
N GLU A 463 3.63 -19.21 -16.78
CA GLU A 463 4.38 -20.38 -16.31
C GLU A 463 5.88 -20.10 -16.32
N LEU A 464 6.56 -20.47 -15.22
CA LEU A 464 8.00 -20.31 -15.03
C LEU A 464 8.61 -21.53 -14.33
N ASP A 465 9.86 -21.83 -14.64
CA ASP A 465 10.64 -22.94 -14.07
C ASP A 465 11.63 -22.49 -12.97
N SER A 466 11.45 -21.28 -12.43
CA SER A 466 12.24 -20.76 -11.32
C SER A 466 11.45 -20.78 -10.00
N ILE A 467 11.84 -21.68 -9.10
CA ILE A 467 11.27 -21.76 -7.75
C ILE A 467 11.60 -20.51 -6.92
N ASP A 468 12.76 -19.89 -7.14
CA ASP A 468 13.18 -18.67 -6.46
C ASP A 468 12.24 -17.51 -6.80
N ILE A 469 11.93 -17.33 -8.09
CA ILE A 469 10.99 -16.30 -8.53
C ILE A 469 9.59 -16.62 -8.04
N MET A 470 9.12 -17.86 -8.15
CA MET A 470 7.80 -18.24 -7.64
C MET A 470 7.67 -18.02 -6.14
N THR A 471 8.69 -18.37 -5.37
CA THR A 471 8.75 -18.12 -3.92
C THR A 471 8.78 -16.62 -3.62
N ALA A 472 9.51 -15.82 -4.40
CA ALA A 472 9.53 -14.37 -4.26
C ALA A 472 8.18 -13.70 -4.63
N LEU A 473 7.44 -14.24 -5.61
CA LEU A 473 6.08 -13.77 -5.94
C LEU A 473 5.06 -14.15 -4.87
N ASN A 474 5.23 -15.31 -4.23
CA ASN A 474 4.30 -15.87 -3.24
C ASN A 474 4.56 -15.38 -1.82
N SER A 475 5.79 -14.97 -1.49
CA SER A 475 6.13 -14.48 -0.16
C SER A 475 5.92 -12.98 -0.04
N ASN A 476 5.41 -12.53 1.10
CA ASN A 476 5.53 -11.13 1.55
C ASN A 476 7.01 -10.72 1.80
N LEU A 477 8.01 -11.53 1.38
CA LEU A 477 9.45 -11.38 1.61
C LEU A 477 10.16 -10.58 0.51
N LEU A 478 9.48 -9.63 -0.12
CA LEU A 478 10.18 -8.53 -0.81
C LEU A 478 10.91 -7.60 0.19
N CYS A 479 10.95 -7.91 1.50
CA CYS A 479 11.64 -7.13 2.53
C CYS A 479 13.18 -7.29 2.52
N CYS A 480 13.73 -8.16 1.68
CA CYS A 480 15.17 -8.28 1.50
C CYS A 480 15.48 -8.65 0.04
N ASP A 481 15.87 -7.65 -0.75
CA ASP A 481 16.32 -7.79 -2.14
C ASP A 481 17.65 -8.57 -2.19
N ARG A 482 17.59 -9.89 -1.98
CA ARG A 482 18.77 -10.78 -1.96
C ARG A 482 19.48 -10.88 -3.32
N GLY A 483 19.03 -10.18 -4.37
CA GLY A 483 19.60 -10.31 -5.71
C GLY A 483 19.31 -9.19 -6.72
N GLY A 484 18.82 -8.01 -6.32
CA GLY A 484 18.49 -6.93 -7.25
C GLY A 484 17.19 -7.14 -8.05
N ILE A 485 16.36 -8.12 -7.66
CA ILE A 485 15.19 -8.56 -8.44
C ILE A 485 13.89 -7.87 -8.04
N GLU A 486 13.83 -7.29 -6.84
CA GLU A 486 12.62 -6.62 -6.34
C GLU A 486 12.03 -5.60 -7.35
N PRO A 487 12.82 -4.69 -7.96
CA PRO A 487 12.30 -3.73 -8.94
C PRO A 487 11.67 -4.40 -10.17
N LEU A 488 12.21 -5.55 -10.60
CA LEU A 488 11.73 -6.31 -11.76
C LEU A 488 10.40 -6.99 -11.44
N LEU A 489 10.31 -7.64 -10.28
CA LEU A 489 9.08 -8.30 -9.81
C LEU A 489 7.97 -7.27 -9.56
N VAL A 490 8.29 -6.14 -8.95
CA VAL A 490 7.34 -5.03 -8.75
C VAL A 490 6.79 -4.54 -10.09
N ARG A 491 7.62 -4.35 -11.12
CA ARG A 491 7.16 -3.97 -12.46
C ARG A 491 6.30 -5.05 -13.08
N ALA A 492 6.73 -6.31 -13.06
CA ALA A 492 5.96 -7.43 -13.59
C ALA A 492 4.57 -7.50 -12.94
N MET A 493 4.52 -7.39 -11.62
CA MET A 493 3.27 -7.38 -10.85
C MET A 493 2.40 -6.15 -11.13
N SER A 494 3.00 -4.97 -11.35
CA SER A 494 2.26 -3.75 -11.71
C SER A 494 1.59 -3.90 -13.08
N ILE A 495 2.33 -4.36 -14.10
CA ILE A 495 1.78 -4.59 -15.44
C ILE A 495 0.69 -5.67 -15.40
N SER A 496 0.88 -6.72 -14.58
CA SER A 496 -0.12 -7.79 -14.44
C SER A 496 -1.47 -7.28 -13.95
N SER A 497 -1.50 -6.16 -13.21
CA SER A 497 -2.74 -5.54 -12.72
C SER A 497 -3.56 -4.83 -13.81
N TRP A 498 -3.00 -4.69 -15.02
CA TRP A 498 -3.68 -4.10 -16.17
C TRP A 498 -4.39 -5.17 -17.03
N LEU A 499 -4.11 -6.45 -16.79
CA LEU A 499 -4.80 -7.58 -17.41
C LEU A 499 -6.10 -7.87 -16.63
N LYS A 500 -7.11 -8.45 -17.30
CA LYS A 500 -8.41 -8.74 -16.66
C LYS A 500 -8.29 -9.87 -15.63
N GLU A 501 -7.62 -10.96 -15.97
CA GLU A 501 -7.34 -12.08 -15.07
C GLU A 501 -5.93 -12.61 -15.35
N VAL A 502 -5.13 -12.83 -14.30
CA VAL A 502 -3.76 -13.32 -14.41
C VAL A 502 -3.47 -14.35 -13.32
N SER A 503 -2.80 -15.45 -13.68
CA SER A 503 -2.27 -16.43 -12.73
C SER A 503 -0.79 -16.70 -12.99
N PHE A 504 -0.07 -17.12 -11.95
CA PHE A 504 1.34 -17.52 -12.02
C PHE A 504 1.46 -18.95 -11.49
N SER A 505 2.20 -19.80 -12.18
CA SER A 505 2.40 -21.19 -11.78
C SER A 505 3.84 -21.63 -12.00
N TYR A 506 4.35 -22.39 -11.04
CA TYR A 506 5.61 -23.11 -11.17
C TYR A 506 5.40 -24.36 -12.03
N VAL A 507 6.33 -24.63 -12.93
CA VAL A 507 6.37 -25.87 -13.72
C VAL A 507 7.78 -26.45 -13.70
N LYS A 508 7.91 -27.77 -13.86
CA LYS A 508 9.23 -28.39 -14.00
C LYS A 508 9.87 -27.92 -15.31
N ARG A 509 11.20 -27.89 -15.34
CA ARG A 509 11.99 -27.53 -16.53
C ARG A 509 11.59 -28.30 -17.80
N SER A 510 11.15 -29.56 -17.65
CA SER A 510 10.66 -30.40 -18.75
C SER A 510 9.38 -29.87 -19.41
N ALA A 511 8.53 -29.14 -18.68
CA ALA A 511 7.31 -28.50 -19.18
C ALA A 511 7.54 -27.08 -19.73
N ASN A 512 8.74 -26.50 -19.54
CA ASN A 512 9.07 -25.12 -19.95
C ASN A 512 10.04 -25.06 -21.14
N GLN A 513 10.20 -26.17 -21.87
CA GLN A 513 11.22 -26.31 -22.93
C GLN A 513 11.08 -25.28 -24.06
N ALA A 514 9.86 -24.92 -24.45
CA ALA A 514 9.60 -23.93 -25.49
C ALA A 514 10.19 -22.54 -25.14
N ALA A 515 9.97 -22.05 -23.91
CA ALA A 515 10.52 -20.77 -23.48
C ALA A 515 12.05 -20.80 -23.36
N ARG A 516 12.61 -21.91 -22.88
CA ARG A 516 14.07 -22.11 -22.81
C ARG A 516 14.70 -22.14 -24.20
N TRP A 517 14.08 -22.82 -25.16
CA TRP A 517 14.54 -22.83 -26.55
C TRP A 517 14.58 -21.40 -27.11
N VAL A 518 13.53 -20.60 -26.88
CA VAL A 518 13.51 -19.18 -27.30
C VAL A 518 14.60 -18.36 -26.61
N SER A 519 14.87 -18.59 -25.32
CA SER A 519 15.97 -17.93 -24.61
C SER A 519 17.33 -18.28 -25.23
N CYS A 520 17.56 -19.55 -25.57
CA CYS A 520 18.79 -20.00 -26.24
C CYS A 520 18.96 -19.36 -27.63
N GLN A 521 17.88 -19.19 -28.39
CA GLN A 521 17.96 -18.53 -29.71
C GLN A 521 18.37 -17.06 -29.63
N ALA A 522 18.07 -16.37 -28.51
CA ALA A 522 18.57 -15.02 -28.27
C ALA A 522 20.09 -14.98 -28.07
N LYS A 523 20.74 -16.06 -27.63
CA LYS A 523 22.20 -16.12 -27.45
C LYS A 523 22.93 -16.04 -28.79
N VAL A 524 22.40 -16.74 -29.80
CA VAL A 524 22.96 -16.84 -31.15
C VAL A 524 22.43 -15.75 -32.10
N ASN A 525 21.72 -14.74 -31.58
CA ASN A 525 21.07 -13.67 -32.34
C ASN A 525 20.16 -14.17 -33.50
N ALA A 526 19.67 -15.41 -33.42
CA ALA A 526 18.90 -16.04 -34.50
C ALA A 526 17.45 -15.55 -34.58
N ILE A 527 16.94 -14.92 -33.51
CA ILE A 527 15.61 -14.33 -33.45
C ILE A 527 15.76 -12.87 -33.02
N SER A 528 15.59 -11.93 -33.95
CA SER A 528 15.48 -10.51 -33.63
C SER A 528 14.08 -10.16 -33.11
N VAL A 529 14.05 -9.26 -32.14
CA VAL A 529 12.88 -8.85 -31.35
C VAL A 529 11.68 -8.43 -32.22
N GLY A 530 10.56 -9.12 -32.09
CA GLY A 530 9.25 -8.66 -32.53
C GLY A 530 8.41 -9.73 -33.21
N TRP A 531 7.28 -10.08 -32.58
CA TRP A 531 6.08 -10.67 -33.19
C TRP A 531 6.31 -11.43 -34.50
N ALA A 532 6.68 -12.71 -34.43
CA ALA A 532 6.71 -13.55 -35.61
C ALA A 532 5.27 -13.98 -35.97
N ALA A 533 4.84 -13.70 -37.21
CA ALA A 533 3.52 -14.14 -37.71
C ALA A 533 3.36 -15.68 -37.76
N ARG A 534 4.47 -16.42 -37.73
CA ARG A 534 4.56 -17.87 -37.52
C ARG A 534 5.75 -18.20 -36.62
N ALA A 535 5.63 -19.28 -35.85
CA ALA A 535 6.72 -19.75 -35.01
C ALA A 535 7.83 -20.40 -35.86
N PRO A 536 9.11 -20.31 -35.46
CA PRO A 536 10.19 -21.03 -36.13
C PRO A 536 9.94 -22.55 -36.13
N PRO A 537 10.32 -23.30 -37.18
CA PRO A 537 10.05 -24.74 -37.28
C PRO A 537 10.53 -25.55 -36.06
N GLY A 538 11.69 -25.19 -35.50
CA GLY A 538 12.21 -25.84 -34.29
C GLY A 538 11.35 -25.59 -33.04
N LEU A 539 10.71 -24.42 -32.94
CA LEU A 539 9.76 -24.13 -31.87
C LEU A 539 8.42 -24.83 -32.12
N GLU A 540 7.94 -24.86 -33.35
CA GLU A 540 6.69 -25.56 -33.70
C GLU A 540 6.79 -27.05 -33.37
N ALA A 541 7.93 -27.70 -33.66
CA ALA A 541 8.15 -29.10 -33.30
C ALA A 541 8.08 -29.34 -31.78
N LEU A 542 8.67 -28.44 -30.98
CA LEU A 542 8.59 -28.51 -29.51
C LEU A 542 7.16 -28.30 -29.00
N CYS A 543 6.45 -27.30 -29.54
CA CYS A 543 5.07 -27.03 -29.17
C CYS A 543 4.10 -28.15 -29.61
N LEU A 544 4.40 -28.86 -30.69
CA LEU A 544 3.65 -30.04 -31.13
C LEU A 544 3.92 -31.27 -30.25
N ALA A 545 5.15 -31.45 -29.79
CA ALA A 545 5.51 -32.52 -28.85
C ALA A 545 4.85 -32.37 -27.47
N ASP A 546 4.48 -31.14 -27.10
CA ASP A 546 3.74 -30.81 -25.88
C ASP A 546 2.24 -31.17 -25.95
N ILE A 547 1.73 -31.59 -27.11
CA ILE A 547 0.32 -31.94 -27.36
C ILE A 547 0.19 -33.47 -27.45
N THR A 548 -0.91 -34.05 -26.98
CA THR A 548 -1.06 -35.52 -26.93
C THR A 548 -1.02 -36.17 -28.33
N PRO A 549 -0.57 -37.44 -28.47
CA PRO A 549 -0.52 -38.13 -29.76
C PRO A 549 -1.85 -38.16 -30.52
N ALA A 550 -2.98 -38.22 -29.79
CA ALA A 550 -4.33 -38.22 -30.37
C ALA A 550 -4.70 -36.89 -31.07
N GLU A 551 -4.22 -35.76 -30.55
CA GLU A 551 -4.42 -34.43 -31.13
C GLU A 551 -3.42 -34.13 -32.26
N CYS A 552 -2.23 -34.74 -32.20
CA CYS A 552 -1.23 -34.73 -33.28
C CYS A 552 -1.74 -35.44 -34.56
N LEU A 553 -2.39 -36.61 -34.41
CA LEU A 553 -2.99 -37.36 -35.52
C LEU A 553 -4.09 -36.58 -36.25
N ALA A 554 -4.98 -35.90 -35.51
CA ALA A 554 -6.04 -35.06 -36.07
C ALA A 554 -5.51 -33.85 -36.88
N ARG A 555 -4.24 -33.50 -36.69
CA ARG A 555 -3.57 -32.36 -37.35
C ARG A 555 -2.74 -32.80 -38.56
N ILE A 556 -2.13 -33.98 -38.51
CA ILE A 556 -1.46 -34.62 -39.65
C ILE A 556 -2.50 -34.97 -40.74
N GLU A 557 -3.69 -35.45 -40.36
CA GLU A 557 -4.80 -35.69 -41.30
C GLU A 557 -5.29 -34.40 -42.00
N LYS A 558 -5.17 -33.24 -41.35
CA LYS A 558 -5.51 -31.93 -41.95
C LYS A 558 -4.40 -31.33 -42.81
N MET A 559 -3.15 -31.77 -42.66
CA MET A 559 -2.02 -31.32 -43.49
C MET A 559 -1.89 -32.13 -44.79
N HIS A 560 -2.52 -33.30 -44.90
CA HIS A 560 -2.58 -34.11 -46.13
C HIS A 560 -3.80 -33.84 -47.02
N ILE A 561 -4.60 -32.82 -46.70
CA ILE A 561 -5.66 -32.30 -47.56
C ILE A 561 -5.39 -30.82 -47.83
N VAL A 562 -4.37 -30.54 -48.63
CA VAL A 562 -4.21 -29.30 -49.41
C VAL A 562 -3.71 -29.68 -50.80
#